data_AF-A0A4P6F1S3-F1
#
_entry.id   AF-A0A4P6F1S3-F1
#
_cell.length_a   1.000
_cell.length_b   1.000
_cell.length_c   1.000
_cell.angle_alpha   90.00
_cell.angle_beta   90.00
_cell.angle_gamma   90.00
#
_symmetry.space_group_name_H-M   'P 1'
#
loop_
_entity.id
_entity.type
_entity.pdbx_description
1 polymer ?
#
loop_
_entity_poly.entity_id
_entity_poly.type
_entity_poly.pdbx_seq_one_letter_code
_entity_poly.pdbx_strand_id
1 'polypeptide(L)' 'MKKLIEYVRINLWIAAIWITLLSYDGTLSPILGTLLVYPVVICLIHAKSIEHKLLGAGGIRTEDTSRDESP' A
#
# COMPACT_ATOMS: atom_id res chain seq x y z
N MET A 1 -13.08 -2.81 -2.72
CA MET A 1 -11.83 -2.15 -2.27
C MET A 1 -10.72 -3.13 -1.87
N LYS A 2 -10.99 -4.24 -1.15
CA LYS A 2 -9.95 -5.25 -0.79
C LYS A 2 -9.07 -5.72 -1.96
N LYS A 3 -9.66 -6.01 -3.12
CA LYS A 3 -8.91 -6.44 -4.33
C LYS A 3 -7.91 -5.40 -4.85
N LEU A 4 -8.23 -4.10 -4.74
CA LEU A 4 -7.34 -3.02 -5.19
C LEU A 4 -6.12 -2.89 -4.28
N ILE A 5 -6.32 -3.01 -2.96
CA ILE A 5 -5.24 -2.96 -1.97
C ILE A 5 -4.31 -4.16 -2.12
N GLU A 6 -4.89 -5.33 -2.33
CA GLU A 6 -4.14 -6.57 -2.59
C GLU A 6 -3.30 -6.43 -3.87
N TYR A 7 -3.88 -5.87 -4.93
CA TYR A 7 -3.16 -5.55 -6.17
C TYR A 7 -2.00 -4.57 -5.95
N VAL A 8 -2.22 -3.48 -5.20
CA VAL A 8 -1.17 -2.50 -4.89
C VAL A 8 -0.03 -3.15 -4.08
N ARG A 9 -0.34 -3.97 -3.07
CA ARG A 9 0.67 -4.70 -2.28
C ARG A 9 1.48 -5.65 -3.15
N ILE A 10 0.83 -6.41 -4.03
CA ILE A 10 1.51 -7.33 -4.95
C ILE A 10 2.46 -6.56 -5.88
N ASN A 11 2.02 -5.44 -6.45
CA ASN A 11 2.88 -4.62 -7.31
C ASN A 11 4.09 -4.03 -6.56
N LEU A 12 3.91 -3.58 -5.32
CA LEU A 12 5.01 -3.13 -4.46
C LEU A 12 6.03 -4.24 -4.20
N TRP A 13 5.58 -5.46 -3.93
CA TRP A 13 6.48 -6.62 -3.77
C TRP A 13 7.22 -6.95 -5.05
N ILE A 14 6.53 -6.97 -6.20
CA ILE A 14 7.14 -7.20 -7.51
C ILE A 14 8.20 -6.14 -7.81
N ALA A 15 7.93 -4.87 -7.51
CA ALA A 15 8.89 -3.79 -7.67
C ALA A 15 10.14 -3.99 -6.81
N ALA A 16 9.99 -4.36 -5.53
CA ALA A 16 11.13 -4.64 -4.65
C ALA A 16 12.02 -5.77 -5.20
N ILE A 17 11.39 -6.86 -5.67
CA ILE A 17 12.10 -8.01 -6.26
C ILE A 17 12.87 -7.56 -7.52
N TRP A 18 12.21 -6.83 -8.42
CA TRP A 18 12.84 -6.34 -9.65
C TRP A 18 14.05 -5.45 -9.38
N ILE A 19 13.93 -4.49 -8.46
CA ILE A 19 15.05 -3.61 -8.11
C ILE A 19 16.21 -4.42 -7.54
N THR A 20 15.92 -5.43 -6.71
CA THR A 20 16.94 -6.30 -6.11
C THR A 20 17.64 -7.12 -7.20
N LEU A 21 16.90 -7.71 -8.14
CA LEU A 21 17.47 -8.48 -9.25
C LEU A 21 18.34 -7.61 -10.17
N LEU A 22 17.87 -6.41 -10.53
CA LEU A 22 18.63 -5.46 -11.35
C LEU A 22 19.90 -4.96 -10.64
N SER A 23 19.86 -4.85 -9.31
CA SER A 23 21.03 -4.47 -8.50
C SER A 23 22.03 -5.61 -8.39
N TYR A 24 21.54 -6.85 -8.31
CA TYR A 24 22.37 -8.06 -8.28
C TYR A 24 23.09 -8.29 -9.61
N ASP A 25 22.40 -8.11 -10.73
CA ASP A 25 22.96 -8.24 -12.08
C ASP A 25 23.89 -7.06 -12.47
N GLY A 26 23.99 -6.04 -11.63
CA GLY A 26 24.84 -4.88 -11.86
C GLY A 26 24.27 -3.85 -12.85
N THR A 27 23.07 -4.09 -13.38
CA THR A 27 22.33 -3.10 -14.20
C THR A 27 22.04 -1.83 -13.40
N LEU A 28 21.72 -1.97 -12.11
CA LEU A 28 21.64 -0.88 -11.14
C LEU A 28 22.83 -0.93 -10.20
N SER A 29 23.41 0.23 -9.90
CA SER A 29 24.38 0.33 -8.80
C SER A 29 23.72 -0.10 -7.49
N PRO A 30 24.41 -0.86 -6.60
CA PRO A 30 23.86 -1.30 -5.32
C PRO A 30 23.33 -0.15 -4.45
N ILE A 31 23.97 1.02 -4.52
CA ILE A 31 23.54 2.24 -3.80
C ILE A 31 22.20 2.72 -4.34
N LEU A 32 22.08 2.79 -5.67
CA LEU A 32 20.85 3.23 -6.34
C LEU A 32 19.70 2.23 -6.13
N GLY A 33 20.01 0.94 -6.16
CA GLY A 33 19.09 -0.13 -5.81
C GLY A 33 18.53 0.01 -4.40
N THR A 34 19.41 0.23 -3.42
CA THR A 34 19.01 0.46 -2.03
C THR A 34 18.12 1.71 -1.90
N LEU A 35 18.47 2.79 -2.59
CA LEU A 35 17.69 4.03 -2.60
C LEU A 35 16.27 3.83 -3.16
N LEU A 36 16.10 2.94 -4.14
CA LEU A 36 14.82 2.61 -4.76
C LEU A 36 14.00 1.59 -3.94
N VAL A 37 14.65 0.63 -3.28
CA VAL A 37 13.97 -0.32 -2.38
C VAL A 37 13.43 0.38 -1.13
N TYR A 38 14.15 1.38 -0.61
CA TYR A 38 13.76 2.10 0.60
C TYR A 38 12.32 2.68 0.58
N PRO A 39 11.88 3.45 -0.44
CA PRO A 39 10.51 3.93 -0.51
C PRO A 39 9.49 2.80 -0.68
N VAL A 40 9.82 1.70 -1.35
CA VAL A 40 8.94 0.53 -1.48
C VAL A 40 8.69 -0.11 -0.11
N VAL A 41 9.74 -0.26 0.71
CA VAL A 41 9.62 -0.76 2.09
C VAL A 41 8.81 0.19 2.96
N ILE A 42 9.05 1.51 2.86
CA ILE A 42 8.25 2.51 3.58
C ILE A 42 6.77 2.40 3.21
N CYS A 43 6.45 2.26 1.93
CA CYS A 43 5.08 2.09 1.45
C CYS A 43 4.45 0.79 1.94
N LEU A 44 5.19 -0.31 2.03
CA LEU A 44 4.70 -1.58 2.57
C LEU A 44 4.43 -1.49 4.08
N ILE A 45 5.32 -0.86 4.86
CA ILE A 45 5.15 -0.66 6.30
C ILE A 45 3.95 0.24 6.59
N HIS A 46 3.85 1.35 5.86
CA HIS A 46 2.77 2.31 6.02
C HIS A 46 1.54 1.99 5.18
N ALA A 47 1.45 0.81 4.57
CA ALA A 47 0.38 0.45 3.65
C ALA A 47 -1.02 0.68 4.25
N LYS A 48 -1.20 0.36 5.54
CA LYS A 48 -2.46 0.61 6.26
C LYS A 48 -2.77 2.09 6.48
N SER A 49 -1.75 2.91 6.77
CA SER A 49 -1.93 4.37 6.96
C SER A 49 -2.18 5.06 5.62
N ILE A 50 -1.48 4.63 4.58
CA ILE A 50 -1.66 5.08 3.20
C ILE A 50 -3.05 4.66 2.69
N GLU A 51 -3.51 3.45 2.98
CA GLU A 51 -4.87 2.98 2.68
C GLU A 51 -5.93 3.89 3.31
N HIS A 52 -5.80 4.17 4.61
CA HIS A 52 -6.73 5.03 5.34
C HIS A 52 -6.73 6.49 4.83
N LYS A 53 -5.58 6.98 4.36
CA LYS A 53 -5.44 8.35 3.82
C LYS A 53 -5.87 8.47 2.35
N LEU A 54 -5.55 7.49 1.49
CA LEU A 54 -5.86 7.51 0.07
C LEU A 54 -7.32 7.15 -0.24
N LEU A 55 -7.90 6.22 0.52
CA LEU A 55 -9.30 5.83 0.34
C LEU A 55 -10.26 6.76 1.07
N GLY A 56 -9.71 7.70 1.85
CA GLY A 56 -10.48 8.66 2.63
C GLY A 56 -11.40 7.99 3.65
N ALA A 57 -12.06 8.82 4.44
CA ALA A 57 -13.11 8.46 5.37
C ALA A 57 -14.39 7.91 4.68
N GLY A 58 -14.28 6.91 3.80
CA GLY A 58 -15.42 6.17 3.21
C GLY A 58 -15.94 5.03 4.10
N GLY A 59 -15.48 4.99 5.35
CA GLY A 59 -15.88 4.02 6.37
C GLY A 59 -16.19 4.67 7.71
N ILE A 60 -16.67 5.92 7.72
CA ILE A 60 -17.51 6.33 8.86
C ILE A 60 -18.79 5.52 8.71
N ARG A 61 -18.87 4.46 9.51
CA ARG A 61 -20.13 3.86 9.93
C ARG A 61 -21.11 4.98 10.27
N THR A 62 -22.10 5.19 9.41
CA THR A 62 -23.45 5.56 9.83
C THR A 62 -24.28 4.27 9.91
N GLU A 63 -23.79 3.30 10.67
CA GLU A 63 -24.66 2.36 11.38
C GLU A 63 -24.79 2.94 12.77
N ASP A 64 -25.76 3.83 12.96
CA ASP A 64 -26.50 4.08 14.20
C ASP A 64 -27.55 5.17 13.94
N THR A 65 -28.48 4.87 13.04
CA THR A 65 -29.82 5.49 13.07
C THR A 65 -30.83 4.45 12.58
N SER A 66 -30.91 3.35 13.32
CA SER A 66 -32.08 2.47 13.28
C SER A 66 -32.50 2.21 14.72
N ARG A 67 -33.44 3.03 15.20
CA ARG A 67 -34.47 2.77 16.23
C ARG A 67 -34.69 4.01 17.09
N ASP A 68 -35.62 4.83 16.62
CA ASP A 68 -36.62 5.58 17.39
C ASP A 68 -37.30 6.51 16.39
N GLU A 69 -38.58 6.48 16.10
CA GLU A 69 -39.74 5.69 16.50
C GLU A 69 -40.66 5.68 15.24
N SER A 70 -41.59 4.75 15.15
CA SER A 70 -42.76 4.86 14.26
C SER A 70 -43.98 4.40 15.05
N PRO A 71 -45.20 4.87 14.77
CA PRO A 71 -45.65 6.07 14.04
C PRO A 71 -46.24 7.16 14.95
#